data_AF-A0A523J408-F1
#
_entry.id   AF-A0A523J408-F1
#
_cell.length_a   1.000
_cell.length_b   1.000
_cell.length_c   1.000
_cell.angle_alpha   90.00
_cell.angle_beta   90.00
_cell.angle_gamma   90.00
#
_symmetry.space_group_name_H-M   'P 1'
#
loop_
_entity.id
_entity.type
_entity.pdbx_description
1 polymer ?
#
loop_
_entity_poly.entity_id
_entity_poly.type
_entity_poly.pdbx_seq_one_letter_code
_entity_poly.pdbx_strand_id
1 'polypeptide(L)'
;GVASLLGMVATVSGLNNFIRDSISAENTPILSLQKVNFLAGEGTKEWQKRKNFTIDDAFALEELPHVRGVEVEYQRSVSVKYKERKANLIHMIGSNQPILQIQSMNIAEGRYFTTFEEDHRRKIVAMGAKAANSLFKNEDPIGKNIRIEGREYKVVGVFADRKTIFGGFAENFMIIPYTAFERDFLFRRQGLEINVIVDDMAYVDEVTENMRALMRMRRKVPLGEPDDFAIISIDAVIEFTQNITDKVSLALVVLSSIALMVGGIGVMVIMLVSVTERTHEIGIRKAIGATRGQIVLQFLVEAATLSGIGGLLGIAVGLSLALLIAKLVGFSFVLPLGWLIFSVVISVGIGLFFGIFPAQKAAKLDPIVALRYE
;
A
#
# COMPACT_ATOMS: atom_id res chain seq x y z
N GLY A 1 8.16 -11.80 19.79
CA GLY A 1 8.18 -10.34 19.91
C GLY A 1 8.94 -9.67 18.78
N VAL A 2 10.28 -9.64 18.84
CA VAL A 2 11.14 -8.84 17.93
C VAL A 2 10.89 -9.13 16.44
N ALA A 3 10.80 -10.40 16.05
CA ALA A 3 10.52 -10.77 14.65
C ALA A 3 9.20 -10.18 14.12
N SER A 4 8.15 -10.18 14.95
CA SER A 4 6.85 -9.61 14.61
C SER A 4 6.91 -8.09 14.49
N LEU A 5 7.62 -7.42 15.40
CA LEU A 5 7.80 -5.97 15.38
C LEU A 5 8.48 -5.52 14.08
N LEU A 6 9.59 -6.15 13.71
CA LEU A 6 10.33 -5.79 12.50
C LEU A 6 9.61 -6.18 11.22
N GLY A 7 8.98 -7.36 11.20
CA GLY A 7 8.18 -7.80 10.05
C GLY A 7 7.06 -6.81 9.74
N MET A 8 6.36 -6.34 10.77
CA MET A 8 5.36 -5.29 10.65
C MET A 8 5.96 -3.99 10.11
N VAL A 9 6.97 -3.43 10.78
CA VAL A 9 7.55 -2.13 10.40
C VAL A 9 8.05 -2.14 8.96
N ALA A 10 8.73 -3.21 8.55
CA ALA A 10 9.21 -3.36 7.18
C ALA A 10 8.07 -3.43 6.16
N THR A 11 7.00 -4.17 6.48
CA THR A 11 5.84 -4.33 5.60
C THR A 11 5.06 -3.02 5.46
N VAL A 12 4.80 -2.34 6.59
CA VAL A 12 4.11 -1.05 6.65
C VAL A 12 4.91 0.03 5.92
N SER A 13 6.22 0.13 6.19
CA SER A 13 7.09 1.12 5.56
C SER A 13 7.22 0.88 4.06
N GLY A 14 7.35 -0.39 3.65
CA GLY A 14 7.36 -0.79 2.24
C GLY A 14 6.05 -0.44 1.53
N LEU A 15 4.90 -0.71 2.17
CA LEU A 15 3.58 -0.36 1.64
C LEU A 15 3.42 1.16 1.50
N ASN A 16 3.77 1.93 2.53
CA ASN A 16 3.65 3.39 2.49
C ASN A 16 4.53 4.02 1.42
N ASN A 17 5.78 3.58 1.28
CA ASN A 17 6.66 4.08 0.23
C ASN A 17 6.16 3.71 -1.15
N PHE A 18 5.68 2.48 -1.34
CA PHE A 18 5.11 2.08 -2.63
C PHE A 18 3.87 2.90 -3.00
N ILE A 19 2.98 3.16 -2.03
CA ILE A 19 1.79 3.98 -2.28
C ILE A 19 2.21 5.39 -2.67
N ARG A 20 3.19 5.97 -1.96
CA ARG A 20 3.80 7.25 -2.34
C ARG A 20 4.37 7.17 -3.75
N ASP A 21 5.25 6.23 -4.06
CA ASP A 21 5.85 6.12 -5.41
C ASP A 21 4.81 5.86 -6.53
N SER A 22 3.70 5.19 -6.21
CA SER A 22 2.62 4.92 -7.18
C SER A 22 1.76 6.14 -7.47
N ILE A 23 1.67 7.05 -6.50
CA ILE A 23 0.83 8.25 -6.51
C ILE A 23 1.64 9.50 -6.86
N SER A 24 2.89 9.59 -6.42
CA SER A 24 3.85 10.71 -6.57
C SER A 24 4.49 10.78 -7.95
N ALA A 25 3.82 10.22 -8.95
CA ALA A 25 4.30 10.26 -10.31
C ALA A 25 3.90 11.64 -10.88
N GLU A 26 4.82 12.60 -10.66
CA GLU A 26 4.77 14.03 -10.97
C GLU A 26 4.11 14.91 -9.88
N ASN A 27 4.74 16.05 -9.57
CA ASN A 27 4.19 17.14 -8.73
C ASN A 27 3.01 17.85 -9.42
N THR A 28 2.20 17.09 -10.16
CA THR A 28 1.07 17.57 -10.94
C THR A 28 -0.16 17.42 -10.05
N PRO A 29 -0.77 18.54 -9.60
CA PRO A 29 -1.97 18.46 -8.79
C PRO A 29 -3.13 17.90 -9.62
N ILE A 30 -3.75 16.84 -9.12
CA ILE A 30 -4.86 16.16 -9.79
C ILE A 30 -6.07 16.16 -8.86
N LEU A 31 -7.21 16.58 -9.41
CA LEU A 31 -8.52 16.55 -8.77
C LEU A 31 -9.41 15.54 -9.49
N SER A 32 -9.86 14.51 -8.78
CA SER A 32 -10.77 13.49 -9.30
C SER A 32 -12.22 13.85 -8.98
N LEU A 33 -13.05 13.97 -10.01
CA LEU A 33 -14.48 14.18 -9.87
C LEU A 33 -15.20 12.82 -9.85
N GLN A 34 -15.74 12.48 -8.69
CA GLN A 34 -16.36 11.19 -8.42
C GLN A 34 -17.81 11.32 -8.01
N LYS A 35 -18.58 10.26 -8.25
CA LYS A 35 -19.99 10.21 -7.80
C LYS A 35 -20.13 9.91 -6.32
N VAL A 36 -19.09 9.39 -5.67
CA VAL A 36 -19.07 8.99 -4.26
C VAL A 36 -17.82 9.53 -3.63
N ASN A 37 -17.97 10.05 -2.42
CA ASN A 37 -16.81 10.24 -1.57
C ASN A 37 -16.49 8.92 -0.85
N PHE A 38 -15.67 8.07 -1.47
CA PHE A 38 -15.27 6.80 -0.84
C PHE A 38 -14.44 7.02 0.44
N LEU A 39 -13.76 8.16 0.56
CA LEU A 39 -13.00 8.54 1.75
C LEU A 39 -13.93 8.85 2.94
N ALA A 40 -15.11 9.39 2.67
CA ALA A 40 -16.12 9.72 3.70
C ALA A 40 -17.00 8.52 4.12
N GLY A 41 -16.78 7.33 3.54
CA GLY A 41 -17.57 6.14 3.88
C GLY A 41 -19.03 6.20 3.41
N GLU A 42 -19.34 7.02 2.40
CA GLU A 42 -20.69 7.13 1.84
C GLU A 42 -21.20 5.75 1.34
N GLY A 43 -22.43 5.39 1.74
CA GLY A 43 -23.02 4.08 1.43
C GLY A 43 -23.40 3.88 -0.04
N THR A 44 -23.27 2.64 -0.53
CA THR A 44 -23.48 2.22 -1.93
C THR A 44 -24.90 2.43 -2.50
N LYS A 45 -25.92 2.64 -1.65
CA LYS A 45 -27.32 2.73 -2.10
C LYS A 45 -27.73 4.11 -2.62
N GLU A 46 -27.20 5.20 -2.05
CA GLU A 46 -27.52 6.56 -2.51
C GLU A 46 -26.78 6.90 -3.80
N TRP A 47 -25.56 6.39 -3.95
CA TRP A 47 -24.74 6.50 -5.16
C TRP A 47 -25.46 6.05 -6.44
N GLN A 48 -26.21 4.94 -6.39
CA GLN A 48 -26.91 4.40 -7.57
C GLN A 48 -27.98 5.35 -8.11
N LYS A 49 -28.45 6.31 -7.29
CA LYS A 49 -29.45 7.30 -7.67
C LYS A 49 -28.83 8.59 -8.23
N ARG A 50 -27.56 8.87 -7.93
CA ARG A 50 -26.82 10.05 -8.44
C ARG A 50 -26.66 9.93 -9.96
N LYS A 51 -26.74 11.05 -10.68
CA LYS A 51 -26.57 11.07 -12.15
C LYS A 51 -25.11 10.78 -12.52
N ASN A 52 -24.89 10.05 -13.62
CA ASN A 52 -23.53 9.89 -14.17
C ASN A 52 -23.04 11.22 -14.74
N PHE A 53 -21.74 11.48 -14.67
CA PHE A 53 -21.11 12.58 -15.40
C PHE A 53 -21.18 12.31 -16.90
N THR A 54 -21.18 13.38 -17.68
CA THR A 54 -21.16 13.32 -19.14
C THR A 54 -19.85 13.91 -19.68
N ILE A 55 -19.55 13.62 -20.95
CA ILE A 55 -18.40 14.25 -21.61
C ILE A 55 -18.52 15.77 -21.67
N ASP A 56 -19.74 16.31 -21.76
CA ASP A 56 -19.99 17.75 -21.70
C ASP A 56 -19.61 18.36 -20.34
N ASP A 57 -19.64 17.57 -19.26
CA ASP A 57 -19.15 18.02 -17.95
C ASP A 57 -17.61 18.15 -17.99
N ALA A 58 -16.91 17.20 -18.62
CA ALA A 58 -15.46 17.26 -18.79
C ALA A 58 -15.03 18.48 -19.62
N PHE A 59 -15.67 18.74 -20.75
CA PHE A 59 -15.39 19.93 -21.57
C PHE A 59 -15.67 21.24 -20.83
N ALA A 60 -16.73 21.29 -20.01
CA ALA A 60 -17.00 22.48 -19.21
C ALA A 60 -15.94 22.72 -18.12
N LEU A 61 -15.35 21.65 -17.57
CA LEU A 61 -14.26 21.74 -16.58
C LEU A 61 -12.95 22.19 -17.23
N GLU A 62 -12.70 21.84 -18.49
CA GLU A 62 -11.50 22.22 -19.24
C GLU A 62 -11.42 23.74 -19.48
N GLU A 63 -12.57 24.43 -19.53
CA GLU A 63 -12.67 25.88 -19.70
C GLU A 63 -12.43 26.68 -18.40
N LEU A 64 -12.24 26.00 -17.25
CA LEU A 64 -11.99 26.67 -15.98
C LEU A 64 -10.58 27.27 -15.91
N PRO A 65 -10.39 28.41 -15.23
CA PRO A 65 -9.05 28.96 -15.01
C PRO A 65 -8.19 27.97 -14.21
N HIS A 66 -6.90 27.94 -14.52
CA HIS A 66 -5.90 27.08 -13.88
C HIS A 66 -6.08 25.57 -14.12
N VAL A 67 -6.98 25.18 -15.02
CA VAL A 67 -7.09 23.80 -15.52
C VAL A 67 -6.18 23.65 -16.75
N ARG A 68 -5.19 22.77 -16.62
CA ARG A 68 -4.22 22.47 -17.70
C ARG A 68 -4.72 21.41 -18.66
N GLY A 69 -5.59 20.52 -18.19
CA GLY A 69 -6.14 19.44 -18.97
C GLY A 69 -7.13 18.59 -18.18
N VAL A 70 -7.99 17.90 -18.93
CA VAL A 70 -9.01 17.02 -18.37
C VAL A 70 -8.87 15.63 -18.97
N GLU A 71 -8.78 14.64 -18.10
CA GLU A 71 -8.83 13.23 -18.44
C GLU A 71 -10.22 12.69 -18.20
N VAL A 72 -10.66 11.80 -19.10
CA VAL A 72 -11.96 11.15 -19.01
C VAL A 72 -11.76 9.65 -19.09
N GLU A 73 -12.38 8.92 -18.17
CA GLU A 73 -12.18 7.48 -18.05
C GLU A 73 -13.49 6.71 -18.04
N TYR A 74 -13.60 5.72 -18.93
CA TYR A 74 -14.58 4.64 -18.85
C TYR A 74 -13.88 3.32 -18.60
N GLN A 75 -14.32 2.57 -17.59
CA GLN A 75 -13.71 1.28 -17.26
C GLN A 75 -14.66 0.11 -17.46
N ARG A 76 -14.24 -0.94 -18.15
CA ARG A 76 -15.01 -2.18 -18.29
C ARG A 76 -14.13 -3.42 -18.40
N SER A 77 -14.55 -4.53 -17.81
CA SER A 77 -13.92 -5.83 -18.07
C SER A 77 -14.44 -6.44 -19.37
N VAL A 78 -13.54 -6.84 -20.27
CA VAL A 78 -13.88 -7.41 -21.58
C VAL A 78 -13.14 -8.72 -21.86
N SER A 79 -13.64 -9.45 -22.85
CA SER A 79 -12.92 -10.59 -23.44
C SER A 79 -12.31 -10.20 -24.78
N VAL A 80 -11.06 -10.57 -24.97
CA VAL A 80 -10.27 -10.28 -26.16
C VAL A 80 -9.81 -11.57 -26.82
N LYS A 81 -9.87 -11.62 -28.15
CA LYS A 81 -9.42 -12.76 -28.96
C LYS A 81 -8.38 -12.31 -29.97
N TYR A 82 -7.36 -13.15 -30.15
CA TYR A 82 -6.38 -13.07 -31.22
C TYR A 82 -6.16 -14.47 -31.80
N LYS A 83 -6.54 -14.68 -33.07
CA LYS A 83 -6.61 -16.03 -33.69
C LYS A 83 -7.43 -16.98 -32.78
N GLU A 84 -6.89 -18.16 -32.46
CA GLU A 84 -7.49 -19.15 -31.55
C GLU A 84 -7.27 -18.84 -30.06
N ARG A 85 -6.49 -17.80 -29.72
CA ARG A 85 -6.19 -17.44 -28.32
C ARG A 85 -7.23 -16.47 -27.79
N LYS A 86 -7.67 -16.70 -26.56
CA LYS A 86 -8.64 -15.86 -25.86
C LYS A 86 -8.09 -15.47 -24.49
N ALA A 87 -8.20 -14.19 -24.16
CA ALA A 87 -7.98 -13.67 -22.83
C ALA A 87 -9.30 -13.08 -22.31
N ASN A 88 -9.73 -13.50 -21.12
CA ASN A 88 -10.94 -13.01 -20.47
C ASN A 88 -10.57 -12.03 -19.36
N LEU A 89 -11.52 -11.18 -18.96
CA LEU A 89 -11.37 -10.24 -17.85
C LEU A 89 -10.18 -9.27 -18.04
N ILE A 90 -9.94 -8.83 -19.28
CA ILE A 90 -9.01 -7.72 -19.52
C ILE A 90 -9.70 -6.43 -19.10
N HIS A 91 -9.00 -5.60 -18.33
CA HIS A 91 -9.46 -4.27 -17.95
C HIS A 91 -9.35 -3.33 -19.15
N MET A 92 -10.47 -2.98 -19.78
CA MET A 92 -10.51 -2.02 -20.87
C MET A 92 -10.84 -0.64 -20.33
N ILE A 93 -9.96 0.30 -20.66
CA ILE A 93 -10.08 1.72 -20.34
C ILE A 93 -10.39 2.46 -21.64
N GLY A 94 -11.45 3.25 -21.64
CA GLY A 94 -11.73 4.25 -22.67
C GLY A 94 -11.29 5.60 -22.16
N SER A 95 -10.19 6.15 -22.69
CA SER A 95 -9.64 7.43 -22.21
C SER A 95 -9.04 8.28 -23.33
N ASN A 96 -8.61 9.49 -23.01
CA ASN A 96 -7.91 10.45 -23.87
C ASN A 96 -6.42 10.55 -23.49
N GLN A 97 -5.68 11.44 -24.14
CA GLN A 97 -4.22 11.56 -23.98
C GLN A 97 -3.70 11.87 -22.56
N PRO A 98 -4.34 12.74 -21.75
CA PRO A 98 -3.85 13.12 -20.41
C PRO A 98 -3.67 11.96 -19.41
N ILE A 99 -4.31 10.80 -19.64
CA ILE A 99 -4.14 9.60 -18.80
C ILE A 99 -2.68 9.13 -18.72
N LEU A 100 -1.89 9.37 -19.77
CA LEU A 100 -0.47 9.01 -19.78
C LEU A 100 0.30 9.76 -18.68
N GLN A 101 -0.03 11.04 -18.48
CA GLN A 101 0.56 11.87 -17.45
C GLN A 101 0.04 11.48 -16.07
N ILE A 102 -1.29 11.43 -15.92
CA ILE A 102 -1.96 11.15 -14.64
C ILE A 102 -1.53 9.80 -14.05
N GLN A 103 -1.42 8.77 -14.89
CA GLN A 103 -1.03 7.43 -14.43
C GLN A 103 0.46 7.14 -14.66
N SER A 104 1.23 8.12 -15.16
CA SER A 104 2.67 8.00 -15.49
C SER A 104 3.00 6.75 -16.30
N MET A 105 2.25 6.58 -17.39
CA MET A 105 2.36 5.42 -18.27
C MET A 105 3.36 5.68 -19.39
N ASN A 106 4.31 4.77 -19.55
CA ASN A 106 5.30 4.80 -20.62
C ASN A 106 5.02 3.72 -21.67
N ILE A 107 5.15 4.06 -22.95
CA ILE A 107 5.03 3.10 -24.06
C ILE A 107 6.40 2.44 -24.26
N ALA A 108 6.45 1.10 -24.20
CA ALA A 108 7.65 0.32 -24.48
C ALA A 108 7.82 0.04 -25.98
N GLU A 109 6.72 -0.24 -26.67
CA GLU A 109 6.71 -0.59 -28.10
C GLU A 109 5.62 0.18 -28.84
N GLY A 110 5.91 0.63 -30.06
CA GLY A 110 4.96 1.38 -30.89
C GLY A 110 4.74 2.80 -30.39
N ARG A 111 3.47 3.21 -30.29
CA ARG A 111 3.07 4.56 -29.85
C ARG A 111 1.73 4.56 -29.13
N TYR A 112 1.44 5.66 -28.43
CA TYR A 112 0.08 5.96 -28.02
C TYR A 112 -0.75 6.51 -29.18
N PHE A 113 -2.08 6.59 -28.99
CA PHE A 113 -2.96 7.19 -29.98
C PHE A 113 -2.80 8.71 -30.03
N THR A 114 -3.12 9.28 -31.19
CA THR A 114 -3.09 10.75 -31.40
C THR A 114 -4.48 11.33 -31.19
N THR A 115 -4.55 12.61 -30.82
CA THR A 115 -5.83 13.34 -30.69
C THR A 115 -6.70 13.24 -31.95
N PHE A 116 -6.09 13.32 -33.14
CA PHE A 116 -6.81 13.12 -34.41
C PHE A 116 -7.48 11.73 -34.50
N GLU A 117 -6.82 10.67 -34.05
CA GLU A 117 -7.41 9.33 -34.06
C GLU A 117 -8.51 9.16 -33.01
N GLU A 118 -8.37 9.86 -31.86
CA GLU A 118 -9.41 9.96 -30.84
C GLU A 118 -10.65 10.66 -31.40
N ASP A 119 -10.51 11.84 -32.00
CA ASP A 119 -11.62 12.62 -32.57
C ASP A 119 -12.39 11.84 -33.64
N HIS A 120 -11.66 11.04 -34.44
CA HIS A 120 -12.24 10.22 -35.51
C HIS A 120 -12.72 8.84 -35.06
N ARG A 121 -12.78 8.56 -33.75
CA ARG A 121 -13.28 7.29 -33.19
C ARG A 121 -12.58 6.05 -33.77
N ARG A 122 -11.27 6.15 -34.02
CA ARG A 122 -10.50 5.07 -34.66
C ARG A 122 -10.51 3.83 -33.77
N LYS A 123 -10.64 2.65 -34.38
CA LYS A 123 -10.60 1.36 -33.69
C LYS A 123 -9.16 0.92 -33.46
N ILE A 124 -8.49 1.61 -32.55
CA ILE A 124 -7.10 1.37 -32.17
C ILE A 124 -7.00 1.09 -30.67
N VAL A 125 -5.96 0.35 -30.28
CA VAL A 125 -5.76 -0.08 -28.89
C VAL A 125 -4.29 -0.04 -28.52
N ALA A 126 -3.99 0.46 -27.33
CA ALA A 126 -2.71 0.31 -26.65
C ALA A 126 -2.86 -0.74 -25.52
N MET A 127 -1.92 -1.67 -25.38
CA MET A 127 -2.07 -2.82 -24.47
C MET A 127 -1.06 -2.79 -23.32
N GLY A 128 -1.46 -3.24 -22.13
CA GLY A 128 -0.53 -3.53 -21.05
C GLY A 128 0.38 -4.72 -21.39
N ALA A 129 1.60 -4.73 -20.84
CA ALA A 129 2.60 -5.76 -21.13
C ALA A 129 2.08 -7.20 -20.91
N LYS A 130 1.38 -7.47 -19.80
CA LYS A 130 0.83 -8.83 -19.55
C LYS A 130 -0.29 -9.20 -20.53
N ALA A 131 -1.16 -8.25 -20.88
CA ALA A 131 -2.23 -8.49 -21.85
C ALA A 131 -1.65 -8.82 -23.23
N ALA A 132 -0.63 -8.07 -23.67
CA ALA A 132 0.09 -8.32 -24.91
C ALA A 132 0.79 -9.69 -24.90
N ASN A 133 1.57 -10.00 -23.87
CA ASN A 133 2.28 -11.27 -23.73
C ASN A 133 1.34 -12.48 -23.70
N SER A 134 0.19 -12.38 -23.04
CA SER A 134 -0.80 -13.45 -22.98
C SER A 134 -1.41 -13.76 -24.35
N LEU A 135 -1.74 -12.73 -25.13
CA LEU A 135 -2.38 -12.88 -26.44
C LEU A 135 -1.38 -13.24 -27.55
N PHE A 136 -0.23 -12.58 -27.59
CA PHE A 136 0.71 -12.68 -28.70
C PHE A 136 1.89 -13.64 -28.42
N LYS A 137 2.23 -13.91 -27.15
CA LYS A 137 3.36 -14.74 -26.73
C LYS A 137 4.70 -14.22 -27.28
N ASN A 138 5.20 -14.82 -28.37
CA ASN A 138 6.47 -14.47 -29.01
C ASN A 138 6.26 -13.72 -30.35
N GLU A 139 5.03 -13.32 -30.63
CA GLU A 139 4.69 -12.57 -31.83
C GLU A 139 4.68 -11.06 -31.53
N ASP A 140 5.25 -10.24 -32.41
CA ASP A 140 5.13 -8.76 -32.32
C ASP A 140 3.64 -8.37 -32.38
N PRO A 141 3.09 -7.68 -31.36
CA PRO A 141 1.69 -7.28 -31.34
C PRO A 141 1.39 -6.07 -32.23
N ILE A 142 2.38 -5.22 -32.55
CA ILE A 142 2.16 -3.94 -33.22
C ILE A 142 1.60 -4.15 -34.64
N GLY A 143 0.58 -3.36 -34.97
CA GLY A 143 -0.07 -3.38 -36.28
C GLY A 143 -1.06 -4.52 -36.49
N LYS A 144 -1.19 -5.45 -35.56
CA LYS A 144 -2.10 -6.60 -35.67
C LYS A 144 -3.49 -6.25 -35.18
N ASN A 145 -4.47 -7.00 -35.68
CA ASN A 145 -5.86 -6.85 -35.29
C ASN A 145 -6.25 -7.86 -34.20
N ILE A 146 -6.90 -7.37 -33.16
CA ILE A 146 -7.53 -8.16 -32.10
C ILE A 146 -9.04 -7.96 -32.14
N ARG A 147 -9.79 -8.94 -31.63
CA ARG A 147 -11.25 -8.84 -31.50
C ARG A 147 -11.64 -8.64 -30.04
N ILE A 148 -12.20 -7.47 -29.73
CA ILE A 148 -12.75 -7.12 -28.41
C ILE A 148 -14.26 -7.26 -28.50
N GLU A 149 -14.83 -8.24 -27.78
CA GLU A 149 -16.27 -8.58 -27.84
C GLU A 149 -16.84 -8.68 -29.28
N GLY A 150 -16.03 -9.19 -30.22
CA GLY A 150 -16.43 -9.36 -31.63
C GLY A 150 -16.13 -8.17 -32.55
N ARG A 151 -15.66 -7.03 -32.02
CA ARG A 151 -15.25 -5.86 -32.81
C ARG A 151 -13.75 -5.86 -33.04
N GLU A 152 -13.32 -5.54 -34.25
CA GLU A 152 -11.91 -5.54 -34.64
C GLU A 152 -11.22 -4.21 -34.30
N TYR A 153 -10.09 -4.28 -33.60
CA TYR A 153 -9.25 -3.15 -33.20
C TYR A 153 -7.79 -3.44 -33.55
N LYS A 154 -7.07 -2.42 -34.01
CA LYS A 154 -5.65 -2.52 -34.37
C LYS A 154 -4.76 -2.12 -33.20
N VAL A 155 -3.81 -2.97 -32.83
CA VAL A 155 -2.82 -2.67 -31.79
C VAL A 155 -1.81 -1.65 -32.33
N VAL A 156 -1.64 -0.53 -31.62
CA VAL A 156 -0.72 0.56 -32.02
C VAL A 156 0.44 0.76 -31.04
N GLY A 157 0.31 0.25 -29.82
CA GLY A 157 1.36 0.35 -28.81
C GLY A 157 1.21 -0.67 -27.68
N VAL A 158 2.31 -0.88 -26.96
CA VAL A 158 2.36 -1.69 -25.74
C VAL A 158 3.04 -0.88 -24.64
N PHE A 159 2.40 -0.80 -23.48
CA PHE A 159 2.94 -0.12 -22.31
C PHE A 159 4.09 -0.91 -21.68
N ALA A 160 5.05 -0.19 -21.09
CA ALA A 160 6.09 -0.77 -20.26
C ALA A 160 5.48 -1.50 -19.05
N ASP A 161 6.15 -2.57 -18.63
CA ASP A 161 5.70 -3.37 -17.48
C ASP A 161 5.78 -2.54 -16.18
N ARG A 162 4.65 -2.40 -15.48
CA ARG A 162 4.55 -1.66 -14.22
C ARG A 162 4.11 -2.60 -13.11
N LYS A 163 5.01 -2.88 -12.17
CA LYS A 163 4.70 -3.67 -10.97
C LYS A 163 3.75 -2.90 -10.06
N THR A 164 2.61 -3.50 -9.70
CA THR A 164 1.65 -2.93 -8.73
C THR A 164 1.35 -3.87 -7.56
N ILE A 165 1.29 -3.34 -6.32
CA ILE A 165 1.07 -4.12 -5.08
C ILE A 165 -0.25 -4.89 -5.10
N PHE A 166 -1.29 -4.33 -5.71
CA PHE A 166 -2.62 -4.94 -5.71
C PHE A 166 -2.81 -6.04 -6.75
N GLY A 167 -1.73 -6.60 -7.33
CA GLY A 167 -1.72 -7.78 -8.19
C GLY A 167 -3.07 -8.08 -8.86
N GLY A 168 -3.36 -7.39 -9.96
CA GLY A 168 -4.70 -7.32 -10.53
C GLY A 168 -4.74 -6.41 -11.74
N PHE A 169 -5.93 -5.94 -12.11
CA PHE A 169 -6.32 -5.19 -13.33
C PHE A 169 -5.31 -4.16 -13.90
N ALA A 170 -4.36 -3.67 -13.11
CA ALA A 170 -3.30 -2.72 -13.48
C ALA A 170 -2.23 -3.23 -14.46
N GLU A 171 -2.05 -4.55 -14.65
CA GLU A 171 -1.10 -5.07 -15.66
C GLU A 171 -1.79 -5.80 -16.82
N ASN A 172 -3.02 -6.29 -16.60
CA ASN A 172 -3.86 -6.91 -17.63
C ASN A 172 -4.92 -5.92 -18.13
N PHE A 173 -4.44 -4.82 -18.72
CA PHE A 173 -5.29 -3.75 -19.23
C PHE A 173 -5.07 -3.50 -20.72
N MET A 174 -6.00 -2.74 -21.30
CA MET A 174 -5.89 -2.15 -22.62
C MET A 174 -6.59 -0.79 -22.61
N ILE A 175 -6.09 0.14 -23.41
CA ILE A 175 -6.66 1.47 -23.54
C ILE A 175 -7.08 1.68 -24.99
N ILE A 176 -8.30 2.17 -25.18
CA ILE A 176 -8.85 2.62 -26.46
C ILE A 176 -9.28 4.08 -26.34
N PRO A 177 -9.41 4.83 -27.45
CA PRO A 177 -9.96 6.17 -27.41
C PRO A 177 -11.35 6.17 -26.75
N TYR A 178 -11.60 7.10 -25.82
CA TYR A 178 -12.89 7.21 -25.13
C TYR A 178 -14.05 7.35 -26.12
N THR A 179 -13.87 8.06 -27.22
CA THR A 179 -14.89 8.24 -28.26
C THR A 179 -15.24 6.92 -28.99
N ALA A 180 -14.28 6.01 -29.15
CA ALA A 180 -14.50 4.67 -29.70
C ALA A 180 -15.18 3.78 -28.66
N PHE A 181 -14.82 3.95 -27.38
CA PHE A 181 -15.49 3.30 -26.26
C PHE A 181 -16.97 3.69 -26.20
N GLU A 182 -17.28 4.98 -26.26
CA GLU A 182 -18.65 5.51 -26.25
C GLU A 182 -19.51 4.89 -27.36
N ARG A 183 -18.97 4.82 -28.58
CA ARG A 183 -19.67 4.25 -29.74
C ARG A 183 -19.92 2.75 -29.61
N ASP A 184 -18.92 2.01 -29.14
CA ASP A 184 -18.89 0.55 -29.29
C ASP A 184 -19.29 -0.22 -28.03
N PHE A 185 -19.08 0.36 -26.85
CA PHE A 185 -19.10 -0.35 -25.57
C PHE A 185 -19.84 0.36 -24.42
N LEU A 186 -20.34 1.59 -24.62
CA LEU A 186 -21.05 2.31 -23.56
C LEU A 186 -22.44 1.70 -23.29
N PHE A 187 -22.63 1.24 -22.05
CA PHE A 187 -23.94 0.80 -21.55
C PHE A 187 -24.59 1.89 -20.70
N ARG A 188 -25.92 1.85 -20.61
CA ARG A 188 -26.78 2.85 -19.93
C ARG A 188 -26.42 3.15 -18.46
N ARG A 189 -25.59 2.33 -17.81
CA ARG A 189 -25.17 2.46 -16.40
C ARG A 189 -23.67 2.68 -16.21
N GLN A 190 -22.88 2.74 -17.28
CA GLN A 190 -21.44 3.01 -17.19
C GLN A 190 -21.24 4.45 -16.68
N GLY A 191 -20.52 4.61 -15.57
CA GLY A 191 -20.10 5.92 -15.10
C GLY A 191 -18.89 6.41 -15.90
N LEU A 192 -18.86 7.72 -16.17
CA LEU A 192 -17.66 8.42 -16.58
C LEU A 192 -16.94 8.90 -15.31
N GLU A 193 -15.64 8.65 -15.23
CA GLU A 193 -14.75 9.28 -14.25
C GLU A 193 -14.03 10.45 -14.95
N ILE A 194 -13.82 11.55 -14.24
CA ILE A 194 -13.17 12.74 -14.78
C ILE A 194 -12.05 13.14 -13.83
N ASN A 195 -10.84 13.26 -14.34
CA ASN A 195 -9.69 13.76 -13.59
C ASN A 195 -9.23 15.08 -14.19
N VAL A 196 -8.99 16.07 -13.34
CA VAL A 196 -8.60 17.43 -13.75
C VAL A 196 -7.16 17.66 -13.32
N ILE A 197 -6.33 18.07 -14.27
CA ILE A 197 -4.95 18.48 -14.04
C ILE A 197 -4.91 19.98 -13.77
N VAL A 198 -4.38 20.36 -12.63
CA VAL A 198 -4.26 21.77 -12.20
C VAL A 198 -2.87 22.31 -12.55
N ASP A 199 -2.81 23.59 -12.88
CA ASP A 199 -1.58 24.28 -13.28
C ASP A 199 -0.50 24.33 -12.19
N ASP A 200 -0.90 24.54 -10.94
CA ASP A 200 0.01 24.65 -9.80
C ASP A 200 -0.71 24.22 -8.52
N MET A 201 0.04 23.71 -7.55
CA MET A 201 -0.48 23.36 -6.23
C MET A 201 -1.14 24.56 -5.54
N ALA A 202 -0.67 25.79 -5.82
CA ALA A 202 -1.25 27.02 -5.28
C ALA A 202 -2.71 27.26 -5.69
N TYR A 203 -3.18 26.70 -6.81
CA TYR A 203 -4.53 26.90 -7.33
C TYR A 203 -5.48 25.75 -7.03
N VAL A 204 -5.05 24.70 -6.31
CA VAL A 204 -5.86 23.50 -6.06
C VAL A 204 -7.17 23.83 -5.36
N ASP A 205 -7.14 24.67 -4.33
CA ASP A 205 -8.34 25.07 -3.59
C ASP A 205 -9.28 25.91 -4.45
N GLU A 206 -8.73 26.85 -5.23
CA GLU A 206 -9.50 27.70 -6.15
C GLU A 206 -10.18 26.86 -7.23
N VAL A 207 -9.45 25.95 -7.88
CA VAL A 207 -10.00 25.05 -8.89
C VAL A 207 -11.04 24.12 -8.25
N THR A 208 -10.82 23.62 -7.03
CA THR A 208 -11.82 22.79 -6.33
C THR A 208 -13.14 23.54 -6.12
N GLU A 209 -13.09 24.80 -5.67
CA GLU A 209 -14.31 25.61 -5.50
C GLU A 209 -14.98 25.95 -6.84
N ASN A 210 -14.19 26.28 -7.88
CA ASN A 210 -14.71 26.56 -9.22
C ASN A 210 -15.38 25.32 -9.84
N MET A 211 -14.75 24.15 -9.73
CA MET A 211 -15.31 22.86 -10.13
C MET A 211 -16.61 22.58 -9.36
N ARG A 212 -16.62 22.79 -8.04
CA ARG A 212 -17.82 22.59 -7.21
C ARG A 212 -18.96 23.49 -7.67
N ALA A 213 -18.71 24.78 -7.85
CA ALA A 213 -19.72 25.74 -8.28
C ALA A 213 -20.28 25.38 -9.67
N LEU A 214 -19.40 25.06 -10.63
CA LEU A 214 -19.78 24.64 -11.98
C LEU A 214 -20.63 23.38 -11.95
N MET A 215 -20.20 22.35 -11.22
CA MET A 215 -20.90 21.07 -11.17
C MET A 215 -22.25 21.17 -10.44
N ARG A 216 -22.34 21.96 -9.36
CA ARG A 216 -23.64 22.24 -8.71
C ARG A 216 -24.61 22.92 -9.67
N MET A 217 -24.16 23.88 -10.47
CA MET A 217 -24.97 24.56 -11.49
C MET A 217 -25.46 23.58 -12.56
N ARG A 218 -24.55 22.80 -13.15
CA ARG A 218 -24.86 21.84 -14.23
C ARG A 218 -25.80 20.74 -13.75
N ARG A 219 -25.62 20.26 -12.53
CA ARG A 219 -26.46 19.21 -11.92
C ARG A 219 -27.76 19.74 -11.31
N LYS A 220 -27.90 21.07 -11.20
CA LYS A 220 -29.04 21.77 -10.59
C LYS A 220 -29.22 21.37 -9.12
N VAL A 221 -28.11 21.29 -8.38
CA VAL A 221 -28.13 21.01 -6.93
C VAL A 221 -28.75 22.23 -6.23
N PRO A 222 -29.83 22.07 -5.45
CA PRO A 222 -30.46 23.19 -4.74
C PRO A 222 -29.52 23.88 -3.75
N LEU A 223 -29.82 25.14 -3.43
CA LEU A 223 -29.09 25.87 -2.37
C LEU A 223 -29.36 25.21 -1.01
N GLY A 224 -28.31 25.00 -0.22
CA GLY A 224 -28.39 24.37 1.11
C GLY A 224 -28.36 22.84 1.12
N GLU A 225 -28.48 22.20 -0.04
CA GLU A 225 -28.32 20.73 -0.17
C GLU A 225 -26.84 20.34 -0.30
N PRO A 226 -26.45 19.16 0.22
CA PRO A 226 -25.10 18.64 0.04
C PRO A 226 -24.82 18.30 -1.43
N ASP A 227 -23.55 18.30 -1.81
CA ASP A 227 -23.14 17.92 -3.16
C ASP A 227 -23.50 16.45 -3.45
N ASP A 228 -24.02 16.20 -4.66
CA ASP A 228 -24.28 14.84 -5.15
C ASP A 228 -23.08 14.27 -5.94
N PHE A 229 -21.90 14.83 -5.70
CA PHE A 229 -20.60 14.46 -6.24
C PHE A 229 -19.51 14.77 -5.21
N ALA A 230 -18.32 14.24 -5.44
CA ALA A 230 -17.14 14.47 -4.64
C ALA A 230 -16.02 14.94 -5.55
N ILE A 231 -15.24 15.92 -5.07
CA ILE A 231 -13.97 16.29 -5.67
C ILE A 231 -12.90 15.80 -4.70
N ILE A 232 -12.06 14.89 -5.17
CA ILE A 232 -11.07 14.20 -4.35
C ILE A 232 -9.69 14.56 -4.88
N SER A 233 -8.89 15.23 -4.06
CA SER A 233 -7.49 15.47 -4.37
C SER A 233 -6.66 14.23 -4.11
N ILE A 234 -5.54 14.13 -4.82
CA ILE A 234 -4.57 13.07 -4.59
C ILE A 234 -4.02 13.10 -3.14
N ASP A 235 -3.85 14.29 -2.57
CA ASP A 235 -3.40 14.50 -1.19
C ASP A 235 -4.40 13.94 -0.17
N ALA A 236 -5.70 14.10 -0.42
CA ALA A 236 -6.74 13.51 0.44
C ALA A 236 -6.68 11.98 0.45
N VAL A 237 -6.34 11.34 -0.67
CA VAL A 237 -6.13 9.89 -0.77
C VAL A 237 -4.87 9.45 -0.01
N ILE A 238 -3.78 10.22 -0.11
CA ILE A 238 -2.55 9.98 0.64
C ILE A 238 -2.82 10.08 2.14
N GLU A 239 -3.49 11.14 2.59
CA GLU A 239 -3.81 11.37 4.00
C GLU A 239 -4.72 10.27 4.55
N PHE A 240 -5.77 9.90 3.81
CA PHE A 240 -6.67 8.81 4.19
C PHE A 240 -5.92 7.49 4.32
N THR A 241 -5.03 7.18 3.37
CA THR A 241 -4.21 5.97 3.44
C THR A 241 -3.28 6.00 4.65
N GLN A 242 -2.60 7.12 4.91
CA GLN A 242 -1.74 7.28 6.09
C GLN A 242 -2.53 7.08 7.37
N ASN A 243 -3.72 7.68 7.48
CA ASN A 243 -4.61 7.51 8.62
C ASN A 243 -5.02 6.05 8.87
N ILE A 244 -5.27 5.27 7.80
CA ILE A 244 -5.54 3.83 7.93
C ILE A 244 -4.27 3.09 8.35
N THR A 245 -3.15 3.32 7.67
CA THR A 245 -1.89 2.65 7.95
C THR A 245 -1.41 2.92 9.36
N ASP A 246 -1.58 4.13 9.88
CA ASP A 246 -1.19 4.51 11.25
C ASP A 246 -2.03 3.76 12.29
N LYS A 247 -3.34 3.63 12.07
CA LYS A 247 -4.22 2.84 12.95
C LYS A 247 -3.87 1.35 12.92
N VAL A 248 -3.60 0.80 11.74
CA VAL A 248 -3.14 -0.59 11.59
C VAL A 248 -1.79 -0.78 12.28
N SER A 249 -0.86 0.16 12.10
CA SER A 249 0.46 0.14 12.73
C SER A 249 0.35 0.16 14.25
N LEU A 250 -0.53 1.01 14.81
CA LEU A 250 -0.78 1.05 16.25
C LEU A 250 -1.27 -0.29 16.78
N ALA A 251 -2.24 -0.92 16.11
CA ALA A 251 -2.74 -2.23 16.50
C ALA A 251 -1.64 -3.30 16.47
N LEU A 252 -0.79 -3.29 15.43
CA LEU A 252 0.31 -4.23 15.30
C LEU A 252 1.43 -3.97 16.33
N VAL A 253 1.68 -2.72 16.72
CA VAL A 253 2.59 -2.36 17.82
C VAL A 253 2.08 -2.90 19.15
N VAL A 254 0.78 -2.79 19.43
CA VAL A 254 0.16 -3.38 20.62
C VAL A 254 0.34 -4.91 20.63
N LEU A 255 0.03 -5.59 19.52
CA LEU A 255 0.20 -7.03 19.40
C LEU A 255 1.67 -7.46 19.57
N SER A 256 2.60 -6.72 18.98
CA SER A 256 4.03 -6.96 19.09
C SER A 256 4.53 -6.76 20.52
N SER A 257 3.99 -5.77 21.22
CA SER A 257 4.30 -5.47 22.63
C SER A 257 3.82 -6.61 23.54
N ILE A 258 2.61 -7.13 23.32
CA ILE A 258 2.11 -8.31 24.03
C ILE A 258 3.02 -9.52 23.76
N ALA A 259 3.39 -9.77 22.50
CA ALA A 259 4.28 -10.87 22.13
C ALA A 259 5.71 -10.71 22.68
N LEU A 260 6.18 -9.49 22.90
CA LEU A 260 7.43 -9.21 23.60
C LEU A 260 7.29 -9.48 25.10
N MET A 261 6.18 -9.07 25.73
CA MET A 261 5.91 -9.29 27.14
C MET A 261 5.80 -10.78 27.49
N VAL A 262 5.12 -11.57 26.67
CA VAL A 262 5.08 -13.05 26.81
C VAL A 262 6.49 -13.65 26.71
N GLY A 263 7.32 -13.14 25.80
CA GLY A 263 8.72 -13.54 25.72
C GLY A 263 9.52 -13.18 26.98
N GLY A 264 9.30 -11.97 27.53
CA GLY A 264 9.91 -11.53 28.79
C GLY A 264 9.52 -12.39 29.99
N ILE A 265 8.24 -12.79 30.09
CA ILE A 265 7.78 -13.75 31.11
C ILE A 265 8.50 -15.09 30.94
N GLY A 266 8.70 -15.55 29.70
CA GLY A 266 9.50 -16.74 29.43
C GLY A 266 10.93 -16.65 29.98
N VAL A 267 11.60 -15.51 29.77
CA VAL A 267 12.93 -15.23 30.36
C VAL A 267 12.87 -15.27 31.89
N MET A 268 11.87 -14.64 32.50
CA MET A 268 11.67 -14.67 33.96
C MET A 268 11.54 -16.10 34.49
N VAL A 269 10.73 -16.93 33.84
CA VAL A 269 10.48 -18.32 34.26
C VAL A 269 11.76 -19.15 34.15
N ILE A 270 12.46 -19.08 33.02
CA ILE A 270 13.73 -19.80 32.83
C ILE A 270 14.75 -19.36 33.88
N MET A 271 14.82 -18.05 34.17
CA MET A 271 15.71 -17.53 35.21
C MET A 271 15.32 -18.00 36.61
N LEU A 272 14.04 -18.06 36.95
CA LEU A 272 13.60 -18.60 38.24
C LEU A 272 14.00 -20.05 38.42
N VAL A 273 13.84 -20.88 37.38
CA VAL A 273 14.27 -22.28 37.38
C VAL A 273 15.79 -22.38 37.51
N SER A 274 16.54 -21.56 36.77
CA SER A 274 18.01 -21.54 36.87
C SER A 274 18.51 -21.15 38.27
N VAL A 275 17.82 -20.22 38.95
CA VAL A 275 18.15 -19.86 40.34
C VAL A 275 17.93 -21.04 41.28
N THR A 276 16.85 -21.82 41.09
CA THR A 276 16.58 -22.99 41.92
C THR A 276 17.59 -24.12 41.69
N GLU A 277 17.97 -24.39 40.44
CA GLU A 277 18.97 -25.40 40.09
C GLU A 277 20.38 -25.03 40.57
N ARG A 278 20.76 -23.74 40.47
CA ARG A 278 22.08 -23.23 40.88
C ARG A 278 22.13 -22.72 42.32
N THR A 279 21.18 -23.09 43.17
CA THR A 279 21.12 -22.62 44.58
C THR A 279 22.42 -22.86 45.34
N HIS A 280 22.97 -24.08 45.24
CA HIS A 280 24.22 -24.47 45.91
C HIS A 280 25.42 -23.62 45.46
N GLU A 281 25.58 -23.39 44.15
CA GLU A 281 26.64 -22.54 43.59
C GLU A 281 26.57 -21.09 44.10
N ILE A 282 25.36 -20.53 44.17
CA ILE A 282 25.12 -19.17 44.68
C ILE A 282 25.48 -19.11 46.18
N GLY A 283 25.17 -20.16 46.94
CA GLY A 283 25.53 -20.31 48.34
C GLY A 283 27.04 -20.26 48.57
N ILE A 284 27.81 -21.01 47.77
CA ILE A 284 29.27 -21.01 47.82
C ILE A 284 29.83 -19.61 47.53
N ARG A 285 29.36 -18.94 46.46
CA ARG A 285 29.84 -17.58 46.13
C ARG A 285 29.59 -16.59 47.27
N LYS A 286 28.43 -16.66 47.92
CA LYS A 286 28.10 -15.82 49.06
C LYS A 286 28.93 -16.14 50.30
N ALA A 287 29.20 -17.42 50.57
CA ALA A 287 30.04 -17.84 51.70
C ALA A 287 31.49 -17.33 51.56
N ILE A 288 31.99 -17.21 50.32
CA ILE A 288 33.31 -16.66 50.01
C ILE A 288 33.30 -15.11 49.96
N GLY A 289 32.15 -14.47 50.17
CA GLY A 289 32.03 -13.01 50.32
C GLY A 289 31.45 -12.24 49.13
N ALA A 290 30.85 -12.91 48.14
CA ALA A 290 30.17 -12.22 47.04
C ALA A 290 29.02 -11.33 47.56
N THR A 291 29.03 -10.07 47.15
CA THR A 291 27.98 -9.10 47.55
C THR A 291 26.67 -9.39 46.82
N ARG A 292 25.54 -8.94 47.39
CA ARG A 292 24.22 -9.04 46.74
C ARG A 292 24.22 -8.39 45.36
N GLY A 293 24.90 -7.26 45.20
CA GLY A 293 25.02 -6.54 43.92
C GLY A 293 25.75 -7.35 42.85
N GLN A 294 26.81 -8.07 43.20
CA GLN A 294 27.53 -8.93 42.25
C GLN A 294 26.66 -10.10 41.76
N ILE A 295 25.88 -10.71 42.64
CA ILE A 295 24.93 -11.77 42.26
C ILE A 295 23.83 -11.21 41.35
N VAL A 296 23.25 -10.05 41.70
CA VAL A 296 22.24 -9.40 40.83
C VAL A 296 22.83 -9.09 39.46
N LEU A 297 24.01 -8.49 39.40
CA LEU A 297 24.66 -8.11 38.14
C LEU A 297 24.91 -9.33 37.26
N GLN A 298 25.38 -10.45 37.83
CA GLN A 298 25.57 -11.69 37.07
C GLN A 298 24.27 -12.14 36.40
N PHE A 299 23.18 -12.26 37.17
CA PHE A 299 21.89 -12.71 36.62
C PHE A 299 21.31 -11.72 35.61
N LEU A 300 21.50 -10.41 35.81
CA LEU A 300 21.09 -9.40 34.82
C LEU A 300 21.90 -9.50 33.53
N VAL A 301 23.20 -9.79 33.60
CA VAL A 301 24.03 -10.04 32.41
C VAL A 301 23.59 -11.32 31.69
N GLU A 302 23.28 -12.40 32.43
CA GLU A 302 22.70 -13.62 31.84
C GLU A 302 21.35 -13.34 31.15
N ALA A 303 20.50 -12.49 31.75
CA ALA A 303 19.20 -12.14 31.17
C ALA A 303 19.35 -11.26 29.93
N ALA A 304 20.26 -10.28 29.98
CA ALA A 304 20.58 -9.39 28.87
C ALA A 304 21.20 -10.15 27.69
N THR A 305 22.09 -11.11 27.95
CA THR A 305 22.69 -11.94 26.90
C THR A 305 21.67 -12.87 26.25
N LEU A 306 20.85 -13.58 27.03
CA LEU A 306 19.76 -14.41 26.47
C LEU A 306 18.79 -13.59 25.63
N SER A 307 18.37 -12.43 26.13
CA SER A 307 17.42 -11.55 25.42
C SER A 307 18.05 -10.81 24.25
N GLY A 308 19.36 -10.53 24.31
CA GLY A 308 20.15 -9.97 23.21
C GLY A 308 20.28 -10.97 22.06
N ILE A 309 20.67 -12.22 22.35
CA ILE A 309 20.75 -13.31 21.37
C ILE A 309 19.37 -13.60 20.78
N GLY A 310 18.34 -13.73 21.62
CA GLY A 310 16.96 -13.89 21.16
C GLY A 310 16.47 -12.72 20.31
N GLY A 311 16.89 -11.50 20.64
CA GLY A 311 16.65 -10.30 19.85
C GLY A 311 17.28 -10.41 18.46
N LEU A 312 18.58 -10.70 18.38
CA LEU A 312 19.30 -10.88 17.12
C LEU A 312 18.71 -11.99 16.24
N LEU A 313 18.35 -13.13 16.83
CA LEU A 313 17.65 -14.20 16.12
C LEU A 313 16.27 -13.74 15.64
N GLY A 314 15.55 -13.00 16.48
CA GLY A 314 14.28 -12.38 16.11
C GLY A 314 14.43 -11.41 14.93
N ILE A 315 15.50 -10.62 14.89
CA ILE A 315 15.82 -9.76 13.75
C ILE A 315 16.03 -10.61 12.50
N ALA A 316 16.91 -11.61 12.55
CA ALA A 316 17.21 -12.46 11.41
C ALA A 316 15.94 -13.12 10.83
N VAL A 317 15.09 -13.67 11.70
CA VAL A 317 13.81 -14.29 11.30
C VAL A 317 12.82 -13.25 10.76
N GLY A 318 12.67 -12.11 11.43
CA GLY A 318 11.77 -11.03 11.00
C GLY A 318 12.13 -10.46 9.64
N LEU A 319 13.43 -10.24 9.40
CA LEU A 319 13.95 -9.79 8.11
C LEU A 319 13.71 -10.83 7.01
N SER A 320 13.99 -12.10 7.31
CA SER A 320 13.80 -13.19 6.35
C SER A 320 12.34 -13.33 5.91
N LEU A 321 11.42 -13.24 6.87
CA LEU A 321 9.97 -13.25 6.60
C LEU A 321 9.53 -12.03 5.80
N ALA A 322 9.98 -10.83 6.18
CA ALA A 322 9.62 -9.61 5.48
C ALA A 322 10.14 -9.57 4.04
N LEU A 323 11.37 -10.06 3.80
CA LEU A 323 11.93 -10.20 2.45
C LEU A 323 11.15 -11.23 1.63
N LEU A 324 10.75 -12.35 2.23
CA LEU A 324 9.94 -13.37 1.56
C LEU A 324 8.57 -12.79 1.15
N ILE A 325 7.90 -12.07 2.05
CA ILE A 325 6.63 -11.40 1.78
C ILE A 325 6.80 -10.34 0.68
N ALA A 326 7.82 -9.50 0.78
CA ALA A 326 8.11 -8.48 -0.22
C ALA A 326 8.32 -9.09 -1.61
N LYS A 327 9.01 -10.23 -1.70
CA LYS A 327 9.22 -10.95 -2.97
C LYS A 327 7.93 -11.58 -3.51
N LEU A 328 7.09 -12.13 -2.64
CA LEU A 328 5.82 -12.77 -3.04
C LEU A 328 4.78 -11.74 -3.49
N VAL A 329 4.73 -10.58 -2.82
CA VAL A 329 3.75 -9.51 -3.09
C VAL A 329 4.27 -8.52 -4.15
N GLY A 330 5.59 -8.41 -4.32
CA GLY A 330 6.21 -7.59 -5.36
C GLY A 330 6.48 -6.14 -4.99
N PHE A 331 6.55 -5.79 -3.70
CA PHE A 331 6.91 -4.44 -3.24
C PHE A 331 8.36 -4.29 -2.81
N SER A 332 8.87 -3.06 -2.84
CA SER A 332 10.21 -2.72 -2.38
C SER A 332 10.31 -2.87 -0.87
N PHE A 333 11.17 -3.78 -0.41
CA PHE A 333 11.50 -3.92 1.00
C PHE A 333 12.26 -2.67 1.47
N VAL A 334 11.70 -1.96 2.45
CA VAL A 334 12.36 -0.82 3.09
C VAL A 334 12.35 -1.02 4.59
N LEU A 335 13.53 -1.00 5.19
CA LEU A 335 13.70 -1.02 6.64
C LEU A 335 14.63 0.10 7.08
N PRO A 336 14.15 1.10 7.83
CA PRO A 336 15.02 2.10 8.42
C PRO A 336 15.96 1.45 9.44
N LEU A 337 17.27 1.70 9.33
CA LEU A 337 18.29 1.13 10.22
C LEU A 337 18.03 1.42 11.71
N GLY A 338 17.39 2.55 12.03
CA GLY A 338 17.01 2.89 13.41
C GLY A 338 16.14 1.84 14.09
N TRP A 339 15.28 1.15 13.34
CA TRP A 339 14.41 0.09 13.90
C TRP A 339 15.17 -1.17 14.27
N LEU A 340 16.31 -1.45 13.62
CA LEU A 340 17.17 -2.59 14.01
C LEU A 340 17.78 -2.34 15.38
N ILE A 341 18.35 -1.16 15.59
CA ILE A 341 18.95 -0.77 16.87
C ILE A 341 17.89 -0.75 17.96
N PHE A 342 16.74 -0.12 17.69
CA PHE A 342 15.61 -0.10 18.62
C PHE A 342 15.15 -1.50 19.02
N SER A 343 15.09 -2.44 18.07
CA SER A 343 14.68 -3.83 18.32
C SER A 343 15.64 -4.58 19.24
N VAL A 344 16.95 -4.35 19.12
CA VAL A 344 17.94 -4.94 20.04
C VAL A 344 17.78 -4.32 21.43
N VAL A 345 17.72 -2.99 21.51
CA VAL A 345 17.62 -2.25 22.77
C VAL A 345 16.37 -2.65 23.54
N ILE A 346 15.21 -2.73 22.88
CA ILE A 346 13.95 -3.11 23.54
C ILE A 346 13.95 -4.57 23.97
N SER A 347 14.57 -5.47 23.19
CA SER A 347 14.72 -6.89 23.57
C SER A 347 15.54 -7.04 24.84
N VAL A 348 16.72 -6.41 24.89
CA VAL A 348 17.59 -6.41 26.07
C VAL A 348 16.89 -5.72 27.26
N GLY A 349 16.23 -4.59 27.04
CA GLY A 349 15.49 -3.87 28.07
C GLY A 349 14.39 -4.72 28.72
N ILE A 350 13.63 -5.47 27.92
CA ILE A 350 12.60 -6.40 28.42
C ILE A 350 13.24 -7.55 29.19
N GLY A 351 14.33 -8.12 28.67
CA GLY A 351 15.11 -9.16 29.36
C GLY A 351 15.60 -8.72 30.73
N LEU A 352 16.16 -7.50 30.80
CA LEU A 352 16.58 -6.89 32.06
C LEU A 352 15.40 -6.69 33.00
N PHE A 353 14.31 -6.09 32.53
CA PHE A 353 13.12 -5.82 33.34
C PHE A 353 12.58 -7.09 34.01
N PHE A 354 12.37 -8.15 33.23
CA PHE A 354 11.89 -9.44 33.73
C PHE A 354 12.95 -10.25 34.49
N GLY A 355 14.25 -9.96 34.27
CA GLY A 355 15.37 -10.57 34.98
C GLY A 355 15.62 -10.00 36.38
N ILE A 356 15.12 -8.79 36.69
CA ILE A 356 15.33 -8.15 38.00
C ILE A 356 14.76 -9.01 39.14
N PHE A 357 13.54 -9.53 38.98
CA PHE A 357 12.89 -10.32 40.03
C PHE A 357 13.68 -11.59 40.41
N PRO A 358 14.02 -12.49 39.46
CA PRO A 358 14.82 -13.67 39.79
C PRO A 358 16.23 -13.31 40.29
N ALA A 359 16.87 -12.29 39.72
CA ALA A 359 18.19 -11.82 40.17
C ALA A 359 18.16 -11.37 41.65
N GLN A 360 17.13 -10.61 42.04
CA GLN A 360 16.93 -10.22 43.44
C GLN A 360 16.64 -11.42 44.35
N LYS A 361 15.86 -12.39 43.87
CA LYS A 361 15.58 -13.62 44.61
C LYS A 361 16.85 -14.41 44.90
N ALA A 362 17.70 -14.62 43.89
CA ALA A 362 19.02 -15.25 44.04
C ALA A 362 19.91 -14.50 45.04
N ALA A 363 19.98 -13.17 44.89
CA ALA A 363 20.77 -12.30 45.76
C ALA A 363 20.26 -12.25 47.21
N LYS A 364 19.06 -12.75 47.53
CA LYS A 364 18.52 -12.85 48.89
C LYS A 364 18.67 -14.24 49.54
N LEU A 365 19.13 -15.26 48.81
CA LEU A 365 19.37 -16.61 49.37
C LEU A 365 20.34 -16.57 50.58
N ASP A 366 20.01 -17.28 51.65
CA ASP A 366 20.89 -17.44 52.80
C ASP A 366 21.97 -18.49 52.48
N PRO A 367 23.27 -18.18 52.57
CA PRO A 367 24.34 -19.13 52.28
C PRO A 367 24.28 -20.39 53.15
N ILE A 368 23.80 -20.31 54.40
CA ILE A 368 23.68 -21.47 55.29
C ILE A 368 22.59 -22.42 54.79
N VAL A 369 21.45 -21.87 54.36
CA VAL A 369 20.33 -22.67 53.83
C VAL A 369 20.67 -23.24 52.45
N ALA A 370 21.34 -22.46 51.60
CA ALA A 370 21.72 -22.87 50.25
C ALA A 370 22.75 -24.01 50.22
N LEU A 371 23.59 -24.14 51.25
CA LEU A 371 24.58 -25.23 51.39
C LEU A 371 24.02 -26.49 52.07
N ARG A 372 22.79 -26.42 52.61
CA ARG A 372 22.15 -27.52 53.34
C ARG A 372 21.20 -28.36 52.48
N TYR A 373 20.91 -27.90 51.27
CA TYR A 373 20.11 -28.63 50.29
C TYR A 373 20.99 -29.66 49.58
N GLU A 374 20.65 -30.95 49.74
CA GLU A 374 21.00 -32.04 48.81
C GLU A 374 19.84 -32.26 47.83
#